data_AF-A0A367A0W0-F1
#
_entry.id   AF-A0A367A0W0-F1
#
_cell.length_a   1.000
_cell.length_b   1.000
_cell.length_c   1.000
_cell.angle_alpha   90.00
_cell.angle_beta   90.00
_cell.angle_gamma   90.00
#
_symmetry.space_group_name_H-M   'P 1'
#
loop_
_entity.id
_entity.type
_entity.pdbx_description
1 polymer ?
#
loop_
_entity_poly.entity_id
_entity_poly.type
_entity_poly.pdbx_seq_one_letter_code
_entity_poly.pdbx_strand_id
1 'polypeptide(L)'
;MGEPAQAPRGVTVYLDVDRVIELHALAGEPVAIVDRSTLEGAVARCQAGVGDEDAFPHLVDKAAALLHGIASTQCFQDGNKRAAWLSTVVFLELNGMELRDISDIEAEAFVMAVAVSAWSDRTVAKAAEWLAVQAHKRVTSVLEAEMPPPLVIASSEDALAAFFPEGEPTPETPLGAAFMWWSALLQQDKYPVALQRLTWSPQAWDFEQTAQDLDGWSMMQNVYPCDDAPDEIAYVRFMRGTGYTMQAVGDAPLDEVYVLTVVACDDGWWRAWGYSKDYFPPAAQVRGED
;
A
#
# COMPACT_ATOMS: atom_id res chain seq x y z
N MET A 1 14.62 -21.68 17.72
CA MET A 1 14.09 -22.23 16.47
C MET A 1 12.59 -22.06 16.53
N GLY A 2 12.06 -21.01 15.89
CA GLY A 2 10.61 -20.85 15.78
C GLY A 2 10.09 -21.75 14.66
N GLU A 3 9.00 -22.46 14.90
CA GLU A 3 8.29 -23.21 13.87
C GLU A 3 7.90 -22.29 12.70
N PRO A 4 8.08 -22.72 11.43
CA PRO A 4 7.57 -21.96 10.30
C PRO A 4 6.05 -21.94 10.36
N ALA A 5 5.48 -20.74 10.27
CA ALA A 5 4.05 -20.50 10.37
C ALA A 5 3.27 -21.32 9.33
N GLN A 6 2.49 -22.29 9.79
CA GLN A 6 1.58 -23.04 8.94
C GLN A 6 0.45 -22.11 8.47
N ALA A 7 0.23 -22.04 7.15
CA ALA A 7 -0.74 -21.13 6.55
C ALA A 7 -2.19 -21.48 7.00
N PRO A 8 -3.07 -20.48 7.18
CA PRO A 8 -4.50 -20.75 7.38
C PRO A 8 -5.06 -21.48 6.15
N ARG A 9 -6.01 -22.40 6.36
CA ARG A 9 -6.71 -23.14 5.28
C ARG A 9 -7.66 -22.22 4.49
N GLY A 10 -7.09 -21.24 3.79
CA GLY A 10 -7.76 -20.42 2.77
C GLY A 10 -7.48 -20.97 1.37
N VAL A 11 -8.36 -20.67 0.40
CA VAL A 11 -8.12 -20.97 -1.02
C VAL A 11 -6.92 -20.14 -1.49
N THR A 12 -5.88 -20.79 -2.00
CA THR A 12 -4.76 -20.07 -2.65
C THR A 12 -5.23 -19.47 -3.96
N VAL A 13 -5.05 -18.16 -4.14
CA VAL A 13 -5.35 -17.44 -5.38
C VAL A 13 -4.13 -17.51 -6.28
N TYR A 14 -4.27 -18.11 -7.46
CA TYR A 14 -3.19 -18.27 -8.42
C TYR A 14 -3.25 -17.22 -9.52
N LEU A 15 -2.09 -16.82 -10.03
CA LEU A 15 -2.00 -16.03 -11.24
C LEU A 15 -2.30 -16.89 -12.46
N ASP A 16 -3.08 -16.35 -13.39
CA ASP A 16 -3.17 -16.91 -14.73
C ASP A 16 -2.08 -16.34 -15.65
N VAL A 17 -1.93 -16.94 -16.83
CA VAL A 17 -0.88 -16.59 -17.79
C VAL A 17 -1.07 -15.19 -18.36
N ASP A 18 -2.31 -14.76 -18.56
CA ASP A 18 -2.60 -13.45 -19.14
C ASP A 18 -2.22 -12.35 -18.15
N ARG A 19 -2.45 -12.57 -16.85
CA ARG A 19 -1.97 -11.67 -15.79
C ARG A 19 -0.45 -11.58 -15.74
N VAL A 20 0.28 -12.68 -15.95
CA VAL A 20 1.75 -12.65 -16.02
C VAL A 20 2.24 -11.86 -17.24
N ILE A 21 1.52 -11.94 -18.36
CA ILE A 21 1.81 -11.13 -19.56
C ILE A 21 1.58 -9.64 -19.29
N GLU A 22 0.49 -9.28 -18.60
CA GLU A 22 0.24 -7.89 -18.19
C GLU A 22 1.34 -7.34 -17.26
N LEU A 23 1.78 -8.15 -16.28
CA LEU A 23 2.86 -7.76 -15.37
C LEU A 23 4.19 -7.61 -16.10
N HIS A 24 4.46 -8.43 -17.12
CA HIS A 24 5.63 -8.26 -18.00
C HIS A 24 5.56 -6.93 -18.77
N ALA A 25 4.40 -6.56 -19.32
CA ALA A 25 4.22 -5.30 -20.04
C ALA A 25 4.46 -4.08 -19.14
N LEU A 26 4.00 -4.13 -17.89
CA LEU A 26 4.22 -3.08 -16.88
C LEU A 26 5.71 -2.91 -16.52
N ALA A 27 6.54 -3.94 -16.71
CA ALA A 27 7.97 -3.88 -16.47
C ALA A 27 8.78 -3.14 -17.57
N GLY A 28 8.10 -2.57 -18.56
CA GLY A 28 8.67 -1.58 -19.48
C GLY A 28 9.12 -2.09 -20.85
N GLU A 29 8.78 -3.32 -21.25
CA GLU A 29 9.16 -3.89 -22.55
C GLU A 29 7.93 -4.16 -23.45
N PRO A 30 8.06 -4.04 -24.79
CA PRO A 30 7.06 -4.58 -25.70
C PRO A 30 6.92 -6.08 -25.49
N VAL A 31 5.69 -6.56 -25.27
CA VAL A 31 5.42 -7.99 -25.03
C VAL A 31 5.81 -8.80 -26.27
N ALA A 32 6.85 -9.61 -26.14
CA ALA A 32 7.28 -10.59 -27.13
C ALA A 32 7.37 -11.96 -26.44
N ILE A 33 6.24 -12.66 -26.39
CA ILE A 33 6.17 -14.04 -25.89
C ILE A 33 6.88 -14.94 -26.90
N VAL A 34 7.88 -15.68 -26.43
CA VAL A 34 8.62 -16.64 -27.27
C VAL A 34 7.76 -17.88 -27.50
N ASP A 35 7.15 -18.38 -26.44
CA ASP A 35 6.25 -19.53 -26.47
C ASP A 35 5.28 -19.50 -25.28
N ARG A 36 3.98 -19.38 -25.58
CA ARG A 36 2.92 -19.35 -24.55
C ARG A 36 2.79 -20.67 -23.81
N SER A 37 3.01 -21.81 -24.47
CA SER A 37 2.90 -23.11 -23.81
C SER A 37 4.00 -23.32 -22.76
N THR A 38 5.19 -22.81 -23.05
CA THR A 38 6.31 -22.76 -22.10
C THR A 38 5.98 -21.85 -20.90
N LEU A 39 5.33 -20.71 -21.14
CA LEU A 39 4.85 -19.83 -20.06
C LEU A 39 3.74 -20.49 -19.21
N GLU A 40 2.78 -21.16 -19.85
CA GLU A 40 1.72 -21.91 -19.17
C GLU A 40 2.31 -22.96 -18.21
N GLY A 41 3.31 -23.72 -18.66
CA GLY A 41 4.02 -24.67 -17.81
C GLY A 41 4.79 -24.02 -16.66
N ALA A 42 5.44 -22.88 -16.90
CA ALA A 42 6.17 -22.13 -15.89
C ALA A 42 5.24 -21.59 -14.79
N VAL A 43 4.08 -21.04 -15.16
CA VAL A 43 3.08 -20.51 -14.23
C VAL A 43 2.39 -21.63 -13.45
N ALA A 44 2.04 -22.73 -14.12
CA ALA A 44 1.39 -23.88 -13.48
C ALA A 44 2.29 -24.61 -12.46
N ARG A 45 3.61 -24.38 -12.49
CA ARG A 45 4.57 -25.05 -11.61
C ARG A 45 4.23 -24.90 -10.12
N CYS A 46 3.74 -23.75 -9.69
CA CYS A 46 3.38 -23.51 -8.28
C CYS A 46 2.17 -24.33 -7.78
N GLN A 47 1.50 -25.04 -8.69
CA GLN A 47 0.36 -25.93 -8.42
C GLN A 47 0.75 -27.42 -8.54
N ALA A 48 2.03 -27.73 -8.76
CA ALA A 48 2.45 -29.12 -8.96
C ALA A 48 2.22 -29.97 -7.70
N GLY A 49 1.84 -31.23 -7.91
CA GLY A 49 1.58 -32.20 -6.85
C GLY A 49 1.38 -33.61 -7.41
N VAL A 50 1.32 -34.61 -6.53
CA VAL A 50 1.05 -36.01 -6.89
C VAL A 50 -0.12 -36.51 -6.06
N GLY A 51 -1.23 -36.86 -6.71
CA GLY A 51 -2.46 -37.23 -6.00
C GLY A 51 -2.99 -36.05 -5.19
N ASP A 52 -3.16 -36.25 -3.89
CA ASP A 52 -3.59 -35.21 -2.94
C ASP A 52 -2.40 -34.50 -2.24
N GLU A 53 -1.16 -34.87 -2.58
CA GLU A 53 0.05 -34.26 -2.01
C GLU A 53 0.53 -33.08 -2.85
N ASP A 54 0.46 -31.89 -2.26
CA ASP A 54 0.98 -30.64 -2.83
C ASP A 54 2.51 -30.62 -2.74
N ALA A 55 3.21 -30.41 -3.86
CA ALA A 55 4.67 -30.31 -3.88
C ALA A 55 5.19 -29.03 -3.20
N PHE A 56 4.32 -28.02 -3.05
CA PHE A 56 4.62 -26.72 -2.46
C PHE A 56 3.59 -26.41 -1.36
N PRO A 57 3.76 -26.99 -0.16
CA PRO A 57 2.73 -26.99 0.89
C PRO A 57 2.51 -25.63 1.55
N HIS A 58 3.47 -24.71 1.49
CA HIS A 58 3.32 -23.34 2.00
C HIS A 58 3.25 -22.31 0.88
N LEU A 59 2.60 -21.17 1.16
CA LEU A 59 2.44 -20.09 0.19
C LEU A 59 3.78 -19.57 -0.35
N VAL A 60 4.79 -19.46 0.51
CA VAL A 60 6.15 -19.05 0.12
C VAL A 60 6.85 -20.11 -0.76
N ASP A 61 6.52 -21.40 -0.59
CA ASP A 61 7.02 -22.46 -1.47
C ASP A 61 6.42 -22.32 -2.87
N LYS A 62 5.12 -22.03 -2.95
CA LYS A 62 4.40 -21.77 -4.21
C LYS A 62 4.94 -20.53 -4.91
N ALA A 63 5.15 -19.44 -4.16
CA ALA A 63 5.74 -18.20 -4.66
C ALA A 63 7.16 -18.44 -5.21
N ALA A 64 7.99 -19.20 -4.47
CA ALA A 64 9.32 -19.56 -4.92
C ALA A 64 9.32 -20.46 -6.18
N ALA A 65 8.36 -21.38 -6.27
CA ALA A 65 8.19 -22.23 -7.45
C ALA A 65 7.76 -21.44 -8.69
N LEU A 66 6.87 -20.46 -8.52
CA LEU A 66 6.46 -19.51 -9.57
C LEU A 66 7.65 -18.65 -10.02
N LEU A 67 8.38 -18.06 -9.06
CA LEU A 67 9.57 -17.25 -9.31
C LEU A 67 10.59 -18.03 -10.14
N HIS A 68 10.94 -19.24 -9.68
CA HIS A 68 11.90 -20.11 -10.37
C HIS A 68 11.37 -20.52 -11.75
N GLY A 69 10.10 -20.89 -11.84
CA GLY A 69 9.44 -21.25 -13.09
C GLY A 69 9.60 -20.18 -14.16
N ILE A 70 9.25 -18.93 -13.86
CA ILE A 70 9.32 -17.83 -14.84
C ILE A 70 10.76 -17.35 -15.04
N ALA A 71 11.56 -17.23 -13.98
CA ALA A 71 12.90 -16.64 -14.08
C ALA A 71 13.90 -17.55 -14.82
N SER A 72 13.77 -18.87 -14.66
CA SER A 72 14.66 -19.85 -15.30
C SER A 72 14.19 -20.28 -16.69
N THR A 73 12.94 -19.98 -17.05
CA THR A 73 12.36 -20.34 -18.33
C THR A 73 12.31 -19.08 -19.21
N GLN A 74 12.93 -19.13 -20.39
CA GLN A 74 12.99 -18.00 -21.33
C GLN A 74 11.64 -17.81 -22.06
N CYS A 75 10.57 -17.56 -21.30
CA CYS A 75 9.20 -17.41 -21.80
C CYS A 75 9.00 -16.15 -22.65
N PHE A 76 9.76 -15.10 -22.34
CA PHE A 76 9.78 -13.81 -23.03
C PHE A 76 11.12 -13.58 -23.73
N GLN A 77 11.13 -12.75 -24.77
CA GLN A 77 12.35 -12.39 -25.49
C GLN A 77 13.35 -11.65 -24.58
N ASP A 78 12.84 -10.79 -23.69
CA ASP A 78 13.57 -10.18 -22.59
C ASP A 78 12.61 -9.92 -21.41
N GLY A 79 13.13 -9.57 -20.24
CA GLY A 79 12.33 -9.20 -19.08
C GLY A 79 11.86 -10.38 -18.23
N ASN A 80 12.29 -11.63 -18.51
CA ASN A 80 11.89 -12.82 -17.74
C ASN A 80 12.11 -12.64 -16.22
N LYS A 81 13.26 -12.08 -15.82
CA LYS A 81 13.57 -11.81 -14.40
C LYS A 81 12.61 -10.78 -13.78
N ARG A 82 12.34 -9.69 -14.48
CA ARG A 82 11.42 -8.63 -14.03
C ARG A 82 9.99 -9.17 -13.90
N ALA A 83 9.52 -9.91 -14.90
CA ALA A 83 8.21 -10.55 -14.88
C ALA A 83 8.10 -11.60 -13.76
N ALA A 84 9.14 -12.40 -13.53
CA ALA A 84 9.17 -13.38 -12.44
C ALA A 84 9.09 -12.69 -11.07
N TRP A 85 9.82 -11.60 -10.87
CA TRP A 85 9.77 -10.80 -9.64
C TRP A 85 8.37 -10.23 -9.41
N LEU A 86 7.83 -9.48 -10.36
CA LEU A 86 6.49 -8.87 -10.23
C LEU A 86 5.40 -9.92 -10.03
N SER A 87 5.46 -11.04 -10.76
CA SER A 87 4.51 -12.15 -10.57
C SER A 87 4.60 -12.74 -9.17
N THR A 88 5.79 -12.81 -8.59
CA THR A 88 5.98 -13.32 -7.22
C THR A 88 5.42 -12.36 -6.18
N VAL A 89 5.68 -11.05 -6.34
CA VAL A 89 5.14 -10.00 -5.48
C VAL A 89 3.61 -10.02 -5.51
N VAL A 90 3.01 -9.95 -6.70
CA VAL A 90 1.54 -9.93 -6.84
C VAL A 90 0.92 -11.25 -6.37
N PHE A 91 1.56 -12.40 -6.61
CA PHE A 91 1.08 -13.68 -6.09
C PHE A 91 1.02 -13.68 -4.55
N LEU A 92 2.03 -13.13 -3.87
CA LEU A 92 2.02 -13.02 -2.41
C LEU A 92 0.91 -12.07 -1.94
N GLU A 93 0.76 -10.91 -2.60
CA GLU A 93 -0.26 -9.90 -2.26
C GLU A 93 -1.69 -10.42 -2.41
N LEU A 94 -1.99 -11.15 -3.49
CA LEU A 94 -3.28 -11.81 -3.72
C LEU A 94 -3.63 -12.84 -2.64
N ASN A 95 -2.62 -13.31 -1.91
CA ASN A 95 -2.76 -14.28 -0.82
C ASN A 95 -2.49 -13.67 0.56
N GLY A 96 -2.58 -12.33 0.68
CA GLY A 96 -2.51 -11.62 1.96
C GLY A 96 -1.13 -11.55 2.58
N MET A 97 -0.07 -11.66 1.78
CA MET A 97 1.31 -11.47 2.20
C MET A 97 1.93 -10.31 1.43
N GLU A 98 2.78 -9.53 2.09
CA GLU A 98 3.51 -8.43 1.47
C GLU A 98 5.00 -8.60 1.75
N LEU A 99 5.86 -8.26 0.79
CA LEU A 99 7.30 -8.21 1.02
C LEU A 99 7.66 -6.89 1.72
N ARG A 100 8.63 -6.91 2.63
CA ARG A 100 9.22 -5.67 3.15
C ARG A 100 9.84 -4.85 2.02
N ASP A 101 10.19 -3.59 2.31
CA ASP A 101 10.94 -2.76 1.37
C ASP A 101 12.30 -3.43 1.02
N ILE A 102 12.41 -3.86 -0.24
CA ILE A 102 13.57 -4.56 -0.79
C ILE A 102 14.10 -3.69 -1.92
N SER A 103 15.34 -3.23 -1.77
CA SER A 103 15.98 -2.43 -2.81
C SER A 103 16.06 -3.17 -4.15
N ASP A 104 15.99 -2.43 -5.26
CA ASP A 104 16.10 -2.97 -6.61
C ASP A 104 17.35 -3.85 -6.80
N ILE A 105 18.48 -3.46 -6.19
CA ILE A 105 19.74 -4.21 -6.26
C ILE A 105 19.62 -5.56 -5.55
N GLU A 106 18.98 -5.61 -4.39
CA GLU A 106 18.77 -6.86 -3.64
C GLU A 106 17.80 -7.79 -4.38
N ALA A 107 16.68 -7.24 -4.87
CA ALA A 107 15.72 -7.99 -5.67
C ALA A 107 16.36 -8.56 -6.95
N GLU A 108 17.10 -7.74 -7.70
CA GLU A 108 17.78 -8.18 -8.92
C GLU A 108 18.78 -9.29 -8.65
N ALA A 109 19.63 -9.13 -7.62
CA ALA A 109 20.63 -10.13 -7.24
C ALA A 109 19.98 -11.46 -6.83
N PHE A 110 18.89 -11.39 -6.05
CA PHE A 110 18.14 -12.57 -5.63
C PHE A 110 17.50 -13.29 -6.82
N VAL A 111 16.76 -12.56 -7.67
CA VAL A 111 16.09 -13.13 -8.85
C VAL A 111 17.12 -13.72 -9.82
N MET A 112 18.27 -13.06 -10.00
CA MET A 112 19.36 -13.60 -10.81
C MET A 112 19.86 -14.94 -10.25
N ALA A 113 20.10 -15.04 -8.94
CA ALA A 113 20.55 -16.28 -8.30
C ALA A 113 19.52 -17.42 -8.48
N VAL A 114 18.23 -17.11 -8.44
CA VAL A 114 17.15 -18.06 -8.72
C VAL A 114 17.13 -18.45 -10.20
N ALA A 115 17.23 -17.49 -11.12
CA ALA A 115 17.20 -17.73 -12.57
C ALA A 115 18.31 -18.69 -13.02
N VAL A 116 19.52 -18.52 -12.48
CA VAL A 116 20.68 -19.38 -12.80
C VAL A 116 20.73 -20.66 -11.96
N SER A 117 19.71 -20.91 -11.12
CA SER A 117 19.66 -22.05 -10.22
C SER A 117 20.94 -22.20 -9.37
N ALA A 118 21.37 -21.10 -8.73
CA ALA A 118 22.63 -21.02 -7.99
C ALA A 118 22.77 -22.07 -6.86
N TRP A 119 21.66 -22.63 -6.39
CA TRP A 119 21.62 -23.69 -5.38
C TRP A 119 21.16 -25.05 -5.93
N SER A 120 21.27 -25.27 -7.24
CA SER A 120 20.89 -26.53 -7.89
C SER A 120 19.44 -26.95 -7.56
N ASP A 121 19.22 -28.20 -7.16
CA ASP A 121 17.93 -28.77 -6.75
C ASP A 121 17.31 -28.06 -5.53
N ARG A 122 18.12 -27.36 -4.74
CA ARG A 122 17.68 -26.59 -3.57
C ARG A 122 17.26 -25.16 -3.88
N THR A 123 17.33 -24.73 -5.14
CA THR A 123 17.04 -23.33 -5.53
C THR A 123 15.66 -22.87 -5.09
N VAL A 124 14.61 -23.67 -5.34
CA VAL A 124 13.23 -23.31 -4.94
C VAL A 124 13.11 -23.24 -3.41
N ALA A 125 13.68 -24.21 -2.70
CA ALA A 125 13.67 -24.19 -1.23
C ALA A 125 14.41 -22.97 -0.65
N LYS A 126 15.54 -22.58 -1.24
CA LYS A 126 16.31 -21.40 -0.82
C LYS A 126 15.58 -20.10 -1.12
N ALA A 127 14.89 -20.04 -2.26
CA ALA A 127 14.02 -18.91 -2.57
C ALA A 127 12.85 -18.82 -1.57
N ALA A 128 12.23 -19.94 -1.20
CA ALA A 128 11.16 -19.98 -0.21
C ALA A 128 11.64 -19.54 1.18
N GLU A 129 12.81 -20.02 1.62
CA GLU A 129 13.45 -19.59 2.88
C GLU A 129 13.69 -18.07 2.89
N TRP A 130 14.20 -17.52 1.79
CA TRP A 130 14.41 -16.08 1.68
C TRP A 130 13.08 -15.33 1.72
N LEU A 131 12.11 -15.71 0.89
CA LEU A 131 10.78 -15.10 0.87
C LEU A 131 10.09 -15.17 2.24
N ALA A 132 10.26 -16.24 3.00
CA ALA A 132 9.71 -16.35 4.36
C ALA A 132 10.31 -15.33 5.35
N VAL A 133 11.55 -14.88 5.14
CA VAL A 133 12.19 -13.83 5.94
C VAL A 133 11.72 -12.44 5.52
N GLN A 134 11.46 -12.26 4.21
CA GLN A 134 11.08 -10.97 3.65
C GLN A 134 9.58 -10.69 3.76
N ALA A 135 8.76 -11.74 3.66
CA ALA A 135 7.32 -11.65 3.59
C ALA A 135 6.73 -11.56 5.01
N HIS A 136 5.79 -10.64 5.18
CA HIS A 136 4.98 -10.53 6.37
C HIS A 136 3.50 -10.61 5.96
N LYS A 137 2.63 -10.99 6.90
CA LYS A 137 1.20 -10.92 6.62
C LYS A 137 0.87 -9.48 6.32
N ARG A 138 0.25 -9.26 5.17
CA ARG A 138 -0.40 -7.99 4.87
C ARG A 138 -1.46 -7.82 5.95
N VAL A 139 -1.37 -6.72 6.70
CA VAL A 139 -2.45 -6.34 7.62
C VAL A 139 -3.57 -5.81 6.73
N THR A 140 -4.27 -6.74 6.09
CA THR A 140 -5.49 -6.49 5.34
C THR A 140 -6.60 -6.47 6.36
N SER A 141 -6.83 -5.28 6.93
CA SER A 141 -8.19 -4.74 7.10
C SER A 141 -9.19 -5.50 6.20
N VAL A 142 -10.17 -6.17 6.79
CA VAL A 142 -11.10 -7.19 6.24
C VAL A 142 -12.04 -6.61 5.15
N LEU A 143 -11.72 -5.46 4.56
CA LEU A 143 -12.64 -4.68 3.73
C LEU A 143 -12.52 -4.90 2.21
N GLU A 144 -11.54 -5.63 1.70
CA GLU A 144 -11.27 -5.61 0.24
C GLU A 144 -11.94 -6.72 -0.61
N ALA A 145 -12.69 -7.69 -0.05
CA ALA A 145 -13.17 -8.83 -0.86
C ALA A 145 -14.64 -8.80 -1.32
N GLU A 146 -15.52 -7.96 -0.79
CA GLU A 146 -16.91 -7.82 -1.29
C GLU A 146 -17.43 -6.37 -1.20
N MET A 147 -16.61 -5.38 -1.52
CA MET A 147 -17.07 -3.98 -1.58
C MET A 147 -17.27 -3.52 -3.03
N PRO A 148 -18.45 -2.98 -3.42
CA PRO A 148 -18.60 -2.25 -4.67
C PRO A 148 -17.66 -1.04 -4.62
N PRO A 149 -17.02 -0.63 -5.73
CA PRO A 149 -15.82 0.19 -5.67
C PRO A 149 -16.11 1.52 -4.95
N PRO A 150 -15.58 1.76 -3.74
CA PRO A 150 -15.44 3.12 -3.27
C PRO A 150 -14.02 3.57 -3.65
N LEU A 151 -13.78 4.86 -3.79
CA LEU A 151 -12.42 5.41 -3.97
C LEU A 151 -11.94 5.38 -5.43
N VAL A 152 -12.16 6.52 -6.09
CA VAL A 152 -11.58 6.87 -7.39
C VAL A 152 -10.19 7.46 -7.13
N ILE A 153 -9.15 6.83 -7.69
CA ILE A 153 -7.80 7.42 -7.78
C ILE A 153 -7.82 8.38 -8.97
N ALA A 154 -7.80 9.69 -8.71
CA ALA A 154 -7.78 10.72 -9.75
C ALA A 154 -6.35 11.22 -10.02
N SER A 155 -6.10 11.67 -11.27
CA SER A 155 -4.86 12.38 -11.65
C SER A 155 -4.70 13.66 -10.80
N SER A 156 -3.48 14.19 -10.60
CA SER A 156 -3.26 15.31 -9.65
C SER A 156 -4.07 16.58 -9.93
N GLU A 157 -4.43 16.84 -11.19
CA GLU A 157 -5.18 18.04 -11.60
C GLU A 157 -6.71 17.80 -11.55
N ASP A 158 -7.16 16.61 -11.98
CA ASP A 158 -8.57 16.20 -11.88
C ASP A 158 -8.99 15.90 -10.43
N ALA A 159 -8.04 15.40 -9.61
CA ALA A 159 -8.23 15.13 -8.19
C ALA A 159 -8.49 16.43 -7.42
N LEU A 160 -7.70 17.48 -7.67
CA LEU A 160 -7.87 18.77 -6.97
C LEU A 160 -9.24 19.38 -7.26
N ALA A 161 -9.67 19.35 -8.52
CA ALA A 161 -10.97 19.85 -8.94
C ALA A 161 -12.15 19.01 -8.40
N ALA A 162 -11.98 17.69 -8.26
CA ALA A 162 -12.96 16.81 -7.62
C ALA A 162 -13.00 16.98 -6.09
N PHE A 163 -11.85 17.25 -5.47
CA PHE A 163 -11.71 17.42 -4.03
C PHE A 163 -12.26 18.77 -3.55
N PHE A 164 -12.07 19.81 -4.36
CA PHE A 164 -12.54 21.17 -4.12
C PHE A 164 -13.34 21.71 -5.31
N PRO A 165 -14.60 21.25 -5.49
CA PRO A 165 -15.44 21.67 -6.62
C PRO A 165 -15.83 23.16 -6.55
N GLU A 166 -15.72 23.78 -5.38
CA GLU A 166 -16.09 25.19 -5.14
C GLU A 166 -14.90 26.18 -5.25
N GLY A 167 -13.67 25.72 -5.50
CA GLY A 167 -12.50 26.58 -5.64
C GLY A 167 -11.20 25.94 -5.14
N GLU A 168 -10.10 26.68 -5.12
CA GLU A 168 -8.83 26.17 -4.55
C GLU A 168 -8.95 25.92 -3.02
N PRO A 169 -8.17 24.99 -2.44
CA PRO A 169 -8.16 24.78 -0.99
C PRO A 169 -7.80 26.06 -0.23
N THR A 170 -8.60 26.41 0.76
CA THR A 170 -8.35 27.56 1.64
C THR A 170 -8.24 27.11 3.11
N PRO A 171 -7.44 27.80 3.93
CA PRO A 171 -7.36 27.49 5.36
C PRO A 171 -8.64 27.87 6.12
N GLU A 172 -9.61 28.53 5.49
CA GLU A 172 -10.88 28.94 6.10
C GLU A 172 -11.87 27.77 6.26
N THR A 173 -11.59 26.64 5.61
CA THR A 173 -12.37 25.41 5.73
C THR A 173 -11.54 24.32 6.42
N PRO A 174 -12.16 23.40 7.20
CA PRO A 174 -11.44 22.28 7.80
C PRO A 174 -10.70 21.42 6.77
N LEU A 175 -11.37 21.10 5.65
CA LEU A 175 -10.82 20.27 4.59
C LEU A 175 -9.65 20.96 3.87
N GLY A 176 -9.79 22.24 3.56
CA GLY A 176 -8.75 23.02 2.89
C GLY A 176 -7.52 23.20 3.77
N ALA A 177 -7.71 23.51 5.07
CA ALA A 177 -6.61 23.57 6.02
C ALA A 177 -5.88 22.24 6.16
N ALA A 178 -6.61 21.13 6.30
CA ALA A 178 -6.04 19.79 6.37
C ALA A 178 -5.24 19.43 5.11
N PHE A 179 -5.79 19.70 3.93
CA PHE A 179 -5.13 19.46 2.63
C PHE A 179 -3.84 20.26 2.50
N MET A 180 -3.89 21.56 2.79
CA MET A 180 -2.73 22.44 2.70
C MET A 180 -1.65 22.05 3.72
N TRP A 181 -2.06 21.66 4.94
CA TRP A 181 -1.15 21.20 5.98
C TRP A 181 -0.44 19.91 5.56
N TRP A 182 -1.19 18.92 5.07
CA TRP A 182 -0.63 17.65 4.61
C TRP A 182 0.29 17.84 3.39
N SER A 183 -0.12 18.70 2.44
CA SER A 183 0.73 19.07 1.29
C SER A 183 2.05 19.70 1.73
N ALA A 184 2.02 20.55 2.76
CA ALA A 184 3.22 21.16 3.34
C ALA A 184 4.05 20.16 4.15
N LEU A 185 3.41 19.18 4.82
CA LEU A 185 4.08 18.09 5.54
C LEU A 185 4.87 17.17 4.59
N LEU A 186 4.35 16.88 3.40
CA LEU A 186 5.04 16.07 2.39
C LEU A 186 6.19 16.81 1.70
N GLN A 187 6.22 18.14 1.77
CA GLN A 187 7.17 19.02 1.09
C GLN A 187 7.77 20.04 2.08
N GLN A 188 8.26 19.55 3.22
CA GLN A 188 8.69 20.41 4.34
C GLN A 188 9.85 21.33 3.98
N ASP A 189 10.71 20.90 3.06
CA ASP A 189 11.82 21.67 2.50
C ASP A 189 11.34 22.88 1.69
N LYS A 190 10.21 22.73 0.99
CA LYS A 190 9.64 23.72 0.09
C LYS A 190 8.65 24.65 0.80
N TYR A 191 7.90 24.15 1.79
CA TYR A 191 6.82 24.88 2.46
C TYR A 191 6.93 24.96 4.00
N PRO A 192 8.10 25.24 4.58
CA PRO A 192 8.28 25.22 6.04
C PRO A 192 7.42 26.27 6.76
N VAL A 193 7.23 27.45 6.14
CA VAL A 193 6.40 28.53 6.72
C VAL A 193 4.92 28.17 6.70
N ALA A 194 4.46 27.52 5.63
CA ALA A 194 3.06 27.11 5.53
C ALA A 194 2.74 26.03 6.57
N LEU A 195 3.62 25.03 6.70
CA LEU A 195 3.49 23.97 7.70
C LEU A 195 3.38 24.54 9.12
N GLN A 196 4.24 25.49 9.48
CA GLN A 196 4.15 26.16 10.77
C GLN A 196 2.87 26.99 10.94
N ARG A 197 2.45 27.75 9.92
CA ARG A 197 1.25 28.60 10.01
C ARG A 197 -0.05 27.82 10.08
N LEU A 198 -0.09 26.63 9.49
CA LEU A 198 -1.23 25.73 9.47
C LEU A 198 -1.26 24.79 10.68
N THR A 199 -0.33 24.93 11.63
CA THR A 199 -0.26 24.10 12.84
C THR A 199 -0.56 24.95 14.07
N TRP A 200 -1.46 24.49 14.94
CA TRP A 200 -1.91 25.23 16.13
C TRP A 200 -0.78 25.49 17.14
N SER A 201 0.11 24.51 17.33
CA SER A 201 1.27 24.61 18.23
C SER A 201 2.48 23.93 17.62
N PRO A 202 3.18 24.57 16.66
CA PRO A 202 4.22 23.91 15.86
C PRO A 202 5.35 23.30 16.70
N GLN A 203 5.68 23.90 17.85
CA GLN A 203 6.71 23.38 18.76
C GLN A 203 6.34 22.04 19.43
N ALA A 204 5.06 21.65 19.43
CA ALA A 204 4.61 20.40 19.99
C ALA A 204 4.69 19.23 18.99
N TRP A 205 5.03 19.51 17.73
CA TRP A 205 5.06 18.52 16.65
C TRP A 205 6.47 18.06 16.33
N ASP A 206 6.61 16.76 16.13
CA ASP A 206 7.70 16.18 15.36
C ASP A 206 7.22 15.96 13.93
N PHE A 207 7.47 16.94 13.06
CA PHE A 207 7.00 16.88 11.67
C PHE A 207 7.69 15.81 10.84
N GLU A 208 8.92 15.43 11.18
CA GLU A 208 9.64 14.36 10.48
C GLU A 208 9.01 13.01 10.82
N GLN A 209 8.83 12.72 12.11
CA GLN A 209 8.15 11.51 12.55
C GLN A 209 6.71 11.46 12.02
N THR A 210 5.99 12.58 12.02
CA THR A 210 4.61 12.60 11.52
C THR A 210 4.53 12.32 10.02
N ALA A 211 5.48 12.81 9.22
CA ALA A 211 5.55 12.48 7.80
C ALA A 211 5.85 10.99 7.57
N GLN A 212 6.69 10.37 8.42
CA GLN A 212 6.96 8.93 8.37
C GLN A 212 5.72 8.11 8.76
N ASP A 213 4.99 8.53 9.80
CA ASP A 213 3.77 7.85 10.24
C ASP A 213 2.68 7.85 9.15
N LEU A 214 2.60 8.94 8.38
CA LEU A 214 1.67 9.12 7.26
C LEU A 214 2.24 8.69 5.90
N ASP A 215 3.41 8.06 5.85
CA ASP A 215 3.95 7.53 4.61
C ASP A 215 3.10 6.36 4.08
N GLY A 216 2.73 6.41 2.79
CA GLY A 216 1.78 5.45 2.20
C GLY A 216 0.31 5.64 2.63
N TRP A 217 -0.02 6.77 3.26
CA TRP A 217 -1.40 7.14 3.59
C TRP A 217 -1.91 8.26 2.67
N SER A 218 -3.18 8.16 2.29
CA SER A 218 -3.90 9.17 1.51
C SER A 218 -4.98 9.84 2.36
N MET A 219 -5.06 11.16 2.28
CA MET A 219 -6.13 11.93 2.92
C MET A 219 -7.48 11.69 2.21
N MET A 220 -8.55 11.56 3.00
CA MET A 220 -9.92 11.44 2.51
C MET A 220 -10.64 12.79 2.49
N GLN A 221 -11.64 12.92 1.61
CA GLN A 221 -12.42 14.16 1.43
C GLN A 221 -13.41 14.46 2.56
N ASN A 222 -13.85 13.44 3.30
CA ASN A 222 -14.89 13.63 4.32
C ASN A 222 -14.35 14.34 5.57
N VAL A 223 -15.06 15.38 5.97
CA VAL A 223 -14.87 16.10 7.23
C VAL A 223 -15.91 15.63 8.24
N TYR A 224 -15.46 15.26 9.42
CA TYR A 224 -16.31 14.87 10.53
C TYR A 224 -16.29 15.97 11.59
N PRO A 225 -17.38 16.71 11.84
CA PRO A 225 -17.42 17.67 12.93
C PRO A 225 -17.35 16.94 14.28
N CYS A 226 -16.76 17.59 15.28
CA CYS A 226 -16.76 17.13 16.65
C CYS A 226 -18.17 17.21 17.26
N ASP A 227 -18.64 16.14 17.90
CA ASP A 227 -20.01 16.05 18.41
C ASP A 227 -20.34 17.15 19.44
N ASP A 228 -19.37 17.50 20.30
CA ASP A 228 -19.53 18.48 21.38
C ASP A 228 -18.95 19.87 21.04
N ALA A 229 -18.32 20.04 19.87
CA ALA A 229 -17.81 21.32 19.38
C ALA A 229 -17.75 21.39 17.83
N PRO A 230 -18.89 21.25 17.12
CA PRO A 230 -18.90 21.02 15.67
C PRO A 230 -18.40 22.19 14.82
N ASP A 231 -18.50 23.41 15.35
CA ASP A 231 -18.03 24.64 14.68
C ASP A 231 -16.57 24.99 15.02
N GLU A 232 -15.98 24.31 15.99
CA GLU A 232 -14.63 24.61 16.50
C GLU A 232 -13.62 23.50 16.21
N ILE A 233 -14.08 22.25 16.12
CA ILE A 233 -13.23 21.07 16.00
C ILE A 233 -13.81 20.17 14.91
N ALA A 234 -12.93 19.73 14.02
CA ALA A 234 -13.28 18.79 12.97
C ALA A 234 -12.15 17.78 12.74
N TYR A 235 -12.52 16.67 12.12
CA TYR A 235 -11.62 15.56 11.87
C TYR A 235 -11.57 15.23 10.39
N VAL A 236 -10.36 15.05 9.88
CA VAL A 236 -10.10 14.57 8.53
C VAL A 236 -9.34 13.27 8.65
N ARG A 237 -9.82 12.24 7.95
CA ARG A 237 -9.26 10.90 8.05
C ARG A 237 -8.28 10.61 6.91
N PHE A 238 -7.33 9.75 7.19
CA PHE A 238 -6.38 9.18 6.25
C PHE A 238 -6.59 7.68 6.19
N MET A 239 -6.39 7.10 5.01
CA MET A 239 -6.45 5.64 4.81
C MET A 239 -5.22 5.16 4.05
N ARG A 240 -4.89 3.86 4.17
CA ARG A 240 -3.81 3.27 3.39
C ARG A 240 -4.13 3.35 1.89
N GLY A 241 -3.20 3.88 1.12
CA GLY A 241 -3.34 4.05 -0.32
C GLY A 241 -2.13 4.75 -0.93
N THR A 242 -1.75 4.34 -2.14
CA THR A 242 -0.67 4.99 -2.90
C THR A 242 -1.28 6.09 -3.77
N GLY A 243 -1.37 7.33 -3.28
CA GLY A 243 -1.90 8.43 -4.11
C GLY A 243 -2.25 9.73 -3.37
N TYR A 244 -2.51 10.78 -4.16
CA TYR A 244 -2.61 12.16 -3.69
C TYR A 244 -3.95 12.55 -3.04
N THR A 245 -5.02 11.76 -3.15
CA THR A 245 -6.31 12.00 -2.45
C THR A 245 -7.32 10.94 -2.85
N MET A 246 -8.23 10.58 -1.93
CA MET A 246 -9.26 9.55 -2.17
C MET A 246 -10.66 10.07 -1.90
N GLN A 247 -11.60 9.83 -2.82
CA GLN A 247 -13.01 10.15 -2.66
C GLN A 247 -13.79 8.95 -2.08
N ALA A 248 -14.26 9.06 -0.84
CA ALA A 248 -15.09 8.02 -0.23
C ALA A 248 -16.48 7.99 -0.88
N VAL A 249 -16.92 6.82 -1.33
CA VAL A 249 -18.29 6.58 -1.83
C VAL A 249 -18.99 5.69 -0.82
N GLY A 250 -19.73 6.30 0.13
CA GLY A 250 -20.51 5.60 1.15
C GLY A 250 -19.83 5.44 2.52
N ASP A 251 -20.58 4.92 3.50
CA ASP A 251 -20.19 4.74 4.90
C ASP A 251 -19.61 3.34 5.18
N ALA A 252 -18.65 2.89 4.36
CA ALA A 252 -17.97 1.64 4.66
C ALA A 252 -17.14 1.79 5.96
N PRO A 253 -17.16 0.79 6.87
CA PRO A 253 -16.23 0.77 7.99
C PRO A 253 -14.79 0.78 7.45
N LEU A 254 -13.87 1.39 8.18
CA LEU A 254 -12.44 1.40 7.86
C LEU A 254 -11.71 0.81 9.07
N ASP A 255 -10.92 -0.23 8.86
CA ASP A 255 -10.33 -0.99 9.98
C ASP A 255 -9.08 -0.32 10.59
N GLU A 256 -8.43 0.58 9.84
CA GLU A 256 -7.35 1.44 10.35
C GLU A 256 -7.37 2.82 9.67
N VAL A 257 -7.45 3.88 10.47
CA VAL A 257 -7.41 5.27 10.02
C VAL A 257 -6.48 6.11 10.90
N TYR A 258 -5.72 6.99 10.26
CA TYR A 258 -5.21 8.17 10.98
C TYR A 258 -6.27 9.26 10.94
N VAL A 259 -6.45 9.94 12.06
CA VAL A 259 -7.41 11.02 12.25
C VAL A 259 -6.60 12.28 12.52
N LEU A 260 -6.62 13.22 11.58
CA LEU A 260 -6.10 14.57 11.79
C LEU A 260 -7.20 15.41 12.42
N THR A 261 -6.92 15.95 13.60
CA THR A 261 -7.78 16.89 14.30
C THR A 261 -7.39 18.31 13.89
N VAL A 262 -8.33 19.07 13.35
CA VAL A 262 -8.16 20.49 13.02
C VAL A 262 -9.07 21.33 13.91
N VAL A 263 -8.58 22.51 14.29
CA VAL A 263 -9.27 23.45 15.18
C VAL A 263 -9.45 24.80 14.50
N ALA A 264 -10.63 25.40 14.66
CA ALA A 264 -10.92 26.76 14.24
C ALA A 264 -10.18 27.75 15.14
N CYS A 265 -9.64 28.81 14.54
CA CYS A 265 -8.89 29.84 15.23
C CYS A 265 -9.58 31.21 15.06
N ASP A 266 -9.29 32.15 15.95
CA ASP A 266 -9.90 33.49 15.97
C ASP A 266 -9.66 34.31 14.70
N ASP A 267 -8.62 33.97 13.93
CA ASP A 267 -8.30 34.62 12.65
C ASP A 267 -9.07 34.04 11.45
N GLY A 268 -10.03 33.16 11.71
CA GLY A 268 -10.88 32.52 10.70
C GLY A 268 -10.22 31.35 9.99
N TRP A 269 -8.99 30.96 10.39
CA TRP A 269 -8.31 29.80 9.83
C TRP A 269 -8.49 28.56 10.71
N TRP A 270 -8.52 27.42 10.05
CA TRP A 270 -8.37 26.12 10.67
C TRP A 270 -6.90 25.72 10.72
N ARG A 271 -6.48 25.05 11.79
CA ARG A 271 -5.11 24.58 11.98
C ARG A 271 -5.07 23.16 12.49
N ALA A 272 -4.09 22.38 12.04
CA ALA A 272 -3.80 21.07 12.58
C ALA A 272 -3.42 21.18 14.07
N TRP A 273 -4.19 20.51 14.92
CA TRP A 273 -3.97 20.47 16.37
C TRP A 273 -3.14 19.25 16.77
N GLY A 274 -3.53 18.08 16.26
CA GLY A 274 -2.87 16.80 16.50
C GLY A 274 -3.39 15.72 15.56
N TYR A 275 -2.76 14.55 15.58
CA TYR A 275 -3.24 13.37 14.88
C TYR A 275 -3.27 12.17 15.81
N SER A 276 -4.18 11.23 15.55
CA SER A 276 -4.38 10.03 16.35
C SER A 276 -4.69 8.84 15.45
N LYS A 277 -4.33 7.63 15.89
CA LYS A 277 -4.69 6.40 15.20
C LYS A 277 -6.00 5.87 15.79
N ASP A 278 -6.99 5.64 14.93
CA ASP A 278 -8.29 5.03 15.29
C ASP A 278 -9.03 5.70 16.45
N TYR A 279 -8.81 7.00 16.64
CA TYR A 279 -9.35 7.76 17.76
C TYR A 279 -9.72 9.19 17.35
N PHE A 280 -10.85 9.68 17.85
CA PHE A 280 -11.37 11.02 17.64
C PHE A 280 -11.36 11.76 18.98
N PRO A 281 -10.38 12.64 19.24
CA PRO A 281 -10.27 13.36 20.51
C PRO A 281 -11.50 14.25 20.78
N PRO A 282 -12.17 14.14 21.95
CA PRO A 282 -13.31 15.01 22.29
C PRO A 282 -12.86 16.45 22.57
N ALA A 283 -13.81 17.40 22.58
CA ALA A 283 -13.46 18.81 22.74
C ALA A 283 -12.72 19.12 24.05
N ALA A 284 -13.06 18.46 25.16
CA ALA A 284 -12.39 18.62 26.44
C ALA A 284 -10.88 18.32 26.35
N GLN A 285 -10.52 17.22 25.68
CA GLN A 285 -9.12 16.84 25.48
C GLN A 285 -8.39 17.85 24.57
N VAL A 286 -9.03 18.28 23.48
CA VAL A 286 -8.44 19.24 22.53
C VAL A 286 -8.18 20.60 23.18
N ARG A 287 -9.06 21.01 24.10
CA ARG A 287 -8.96 22.24 24.90
C ARG A 287 -7.99 22.13 26.08
N GLY A 288 -7.55 20.91 26.43
CA GLY A 288 -6.67 20.66 27.57
C GLY A 288 -7.40 20.78 28.92
N GLU A 289 -8.67 20.36 28.96
CA GLU A 289 -9.54 20.41 30.15
C GLU A 289 -9.49 19.10 30.99
N ASP A 290 -8.64 18.14 30.61
CA ASP A 290 -8.43 16.83 31.26
C ASP A 290 -7.21 16.78 32.21
#